data_AF-A0A838T1M9-F1
#
_entry.id   AF-A0A838T1M9-F1
#
_cell.length_a   1.000
_cell.length_b   1.000
_cell.length_c   1.000
_cell.angle_alpha   90.00
_cell.angle_beta   90.00
_cell.angle_gamma   90.00
#
_symmetry.space_group_name_H-M   'P 1'
#
loop_
_entity.id
_entity.type
_entity.pdbx_description
1 polymer ?
#
loop_
_entity_poly.entity_id
_entity_poly.type
_entity_poly.pdbx_seq_one_letter_code
_entity_poly.pdbx_strand_id
1 'polypeptide(L)' 'MQLRKPGELSVKTNLQGTVIAEGSEVEGKFTFTGTATVNGRLRGEIISNDSLIVGEKGV' A
#
# COMPACT_ATOMS: atom_id res chain seq x y z
N MET A 1 35.77 -18.33 -22.38
CA MET A 1 34.88 -17.15 -22.52
C MET A 1 33.58 -17.47 -21.81
N GLN A 2 33.28 -16.84 -20.68
CA GLN A 2 31.97 -16.97 -20.01
C GLN A 2 31.06 -15.84 -20.48
N LEU A 3 29.92 -16.19 -21.08
CA LEU A 3 28.86 -15.24 -21.43
C LEU A 3 28.27 -14.66 -20.15
N ARG A 4 28.32 -13.33 -19.97
CA ARG A 4 27.59 -12.65 -18.89
C ARG A 4 26.11 -12.62 -19.27
N LYS A 5 25.24 -13.14 -18.40
CA LYS A 5 23.78 -13.02 -18.57
C LYS A 5 23.39 -11.53 -18.55
N PRO A 6 22.53 -11.05 -19.47
CA PRO A 6 22.05 -9.68 -19.45
C PRO A 6 21.28 -9.42 -18.15
N GLY A 7 21.56 -8.27 -17.53
CA GLY A 7 21.19 -7.92 -16.17
C GLY A 7 19.71 -8.13 -15.87
N GLU A 8 19.44 -9.03 -14.93
CA GLU A 8 18.20 -9.02 -14.18
C GLU A 8 18.24 -7.77 -13.29
N LEU A 9 17.54 -6.72 -13.71
CA LEU A 9 17.27 -5.57 -12.87
C LEU A 9 16.38 -6.05 -11.72
N SER A 10 17.00 -6.47 -10.61
CA SER A 10 16.30 -6.69 -9.36
C SER A 10 15.93 -5.33 -8.79
N VAL A 11 14.82 -4.76 -9.28
CA VAL A 11 14.18 -3.63 -8.65
C VAL A 11 13.69 -4.15 -7.30
N LYS A 12 14.46 -3.90 -6.24
CA LYS A 12 13.96 -4.04 -4.87
C LYS A 12 12.96 -2.90 -4.66
N THR A 13 11.74 -3.09 -5.13
CA THR A 13 10.61 -2.25 -4.77
C THR A 13 10.36 -2.50 -3.29
N ASN A 14 10.94 -1.66 -2.44
CA ASN A 14 10.55 -1.61 -1.05
C ASN A 14 9.14 -0.98 -1.01
N LEU A 15 8.13 -1.82 -1.21
CA LEU A 15 6.72 -1.46 -1.14
C LEU A 15 6.35 -1.31 0.34
N GLN A 16 6.86 -0.27 0.98
CA GLN A 16 6.36 0.18 2.28
C GLN A 16 5.11 1.01 2.04
N GLY A 17 3.98 0.32 1.87
CA GLY A 17 2.67 0.95 1.76
C GLY A 17 1.60 0.02 2.30
N THR A 18 0.64 0.59 3.03
CA THR A 18 -0.54 -0.16 3.49
C THR A 18 -1.60 -0.12 2.39
N VAL A 19 -2.18 -1.26 2.02
CA VAL A 19 -3.25 -1.31 1.01
C VAL A 19 -4.46 -2.03 1.58
N ILE A 20 -5.61 -1.36 1.56
CA ILE A 20 -6.93 -1.95 1.78
C ILE A 20 -7.56 -2.10 0.40
N ALA A 21 -7.62 -3.33 -0.11
CA ALA A 21 -8.07 -3.60 -1.48
C ALA A 21 -9.60 -3.57 -1.63
N GLU A 22 -10.08 -3.54 -2.88
CA GLU A 22 -11.50 -3.71 -3.19
C GLU A 22 -12.04 -5.01 -2.56
N GLY A 23 -13.24 -4.94 -1.99
CA GLY A 23 -13.88 -6.07 -1.30
C GLY A 23 -13.33 -6.37 0.10
N SER A 24 -12.28 -5.67 0.55
CA SER A 24 -11.80 -5.75 1.94
C SER A 24 -12.60 -4.82 2.85
N GLU A 25 -12.86 -5.24 4.08
CA GLU A 25 -13.45 -4.40 5.13
C GLU A 25 -12.56 -4.43 6.37
N VAL A 26 -12.28 -3.24 6.93
CA VAL A 26 -11.44 -3.06 8.11
C VAL A 26 -12.14 -2.13 9.08
N GLU A 27 -12.21 -2.52 10.35
CA GLU A 27 -12.86 -1.74 11.41
C GLU A 27 -11.91 -1.50 12.59
N GLY A 28 -11.91 -0.27 13.14
CA GLY A 28 -11.19 0.09 14.35
C GLY A 28 -10.34 1.36 14.23
N LYS A 29 -9.24 1.40 14.97
CA LYS A 29 -8.28 2.52 14.98
C LYS A 29 -7.04 2.15 14.19
N PHE A 30 -6.74 2.93 13.15
CA PHE A 30 -5.65 2.70 12.21
C PHE A 30 -4.60 3.79 12.31
N THR A 31 -3.35 3.38 12.55
CA THR A 31 -2.19 4.26 12.50
C THR A 31 -1.22 3.72 11.45
N PHE A 32 -0.79 4.55 10.51
CA PHE A 32 0.19 4.18 9.50
C PHE A 32 1.23 5.28 9.31
N THR A 33 2.42 4.86 8.89
CA THR A 33 3.47 5.76 8.40
C THR A 33 3.66 5.56 6.90
N GLY A 34 4.07 6.61 6.20
CA GLY A 34 4.22 6.58 4.74
C GLY A 34 2.87 6.64 4.01
N THR A 35 2.70 5.86 2.94
CA THR A 35 1.48 5.96 2.11
C THR A 35 0.55 4.78 2.37
N ALA A 36 -0.71 5.08 2.68
CA ALA A 36 -1.79 4.10 2.71
C ALA A 36 -2.75 4.31 1.54
N THR A 37 -3.18 3.23 0.90
CA THR A 37 -4.18 3.24 -0.18
C THR A 37 -5.42 2.46 0.24
N VAL A 38 -6.60 3.08 0.15
CA VAL A 38 -7.88 2.48 0.51
C VAL A 38 -8.79 2.43 -0.71
N ASN A 39 -9.02 1.23 -1.21
CA ASN A 39 -9.98 0.86 -2.25
C ASN A 39 -11.09 -0.07 -1.72
N GLY A 40 -11.09 -0.38 -0.42
CA GLY A 40 -12.13 -1.16 0.27
C GLY A 40 -12.88 -0.31 1.30
N ARG A 41 -13.54 -0.96 2.23
CA ARG A 41 -14.28 -0.29 3.29
C ARG A 41 -13.43 -0.10 4.55
N LEU A 42 -13.32 1.12 5.05
CA LEU A 42 -12.65 1.42 6.33
C LEU A 42 -13.63 2.10 7.29
N ARG A 43 -13.81 1.52 8.47
CA ARG A 43 -14.69 2.06 9.52
C ARG A 43 -13.93 2.35 10.80
N GLY A 44 -13.98 3.59 11.28
CA GLY A 44 -13.38 4.00 12.54
C GLY A 44 -12.47 5.21 12.42
N GLU A 45 -11.33 5.18 13.11
CA GLU A 45 -10.45 6.34 13.29
C GLU A 45 -9.11 6.11 12.59
N ILE A 46 -8.74 7.02 11.68
CA ILE A 46 -7.42 7.01 11.04
C ILE A 46 -6.57 8.11 11.66
N ILE A 47 -5.36 7.75 12.11
CA ILE A 47 -4.36 8.70 12.63
C ILE A 47 -3.10 8.56 11.79
N SER A 48 -2.77 9.60 11.04
CA SER A 48 -1.48 9.71 10.37
C SER A 48 -1.11 11.16 10.14
N ASN A 49 0.20 11.42 10.05
CA ASN A 49 0.74 12.69 9.54
C ASN A 49 1.21 12.57 8.09
N ASP A 50 1.07 11.37 7.50
CA ASP A 50 1.51 11.07 6.16
C ASP A 50 0.31 11.00 5.18
N SER A 51 0.48 10.29 4.05
CA SER A 51 -0.46 10.35 2.92
C SER A 51 -1.47 9.20 2.93
N LEU A 52 -2.75 9.54 2.84
CA LEU A 52 -3.84 8.60 2.60
C LEU A 52 -4.40 8.82 1.19
N ILE A 53 -4.39 7.76 0.38
CA ILE A 53 -4.99 7.73 -0.95
C ILE A 53 -6.28 6.94 -0.87
N VAL A 54 -7.43 7.60 -1.07
CA VAL A 54 -8.71 6.92 -1.20
C VAL A 54 -8.99 6.73 -2.68
N GLY A 55 -9.02 5.49 -3.14
CA GLY A 55 -9.35 5.18 -4.52
C GLY A 55 -10.86 5.09 -4.75
N GLU A 56 -11.27 4.88 -6.00
CA GLU A 56 -12.66 5.06 -6.46
C GLU A 56 -13.70 4.20 -5.74
N LYS A 57 -13.26 3.10 -5.12
CA LYS A 57 -14.09 2.12 -4.42
C LYS A 57 -14.02 2.25 -2.90
N GLY A 58 -13.17 3.14 -2.40
CA GLY A 58 -12.98 3.40 -0.97
C GLY A 58 -14.23 4.04 -0.36
N VAL A 59 -14.74 3.44 0.73
CA VAL A 59 -15.95 3.89 1.45
C VAL A 59 -15.84 3.76 2.97
#